data_AF-A0A524DMS9-F1
#
_entry.id   AF-A0A524DMS9-F1
#
_cell.length_a   1.000
_cell.length_b   1.000
_cell.length_c   1.000
_cell.angle_alpha   90.00
_cell.angle_beta   90.00
_cell.angle_gamma   90.00
#
_symmetry.space_group_name_H-M   'P 1'
#
loop_
_entity.id
_entity.type
_entity.pdbx_description
1 polymer ?
#
loop_
_entity_poly.entity_id
_entity_poly.type
_entity_poly.pdbx_seq_one_letter_code
_entity_poly.pdbx_strand_id
1 'polypeptide(L)'
;MSPNVLNYSIIGLEDYLISFERYCRPCDIQNYCKYGKDNPFSIKINCNDLNKAKEKIKFEQLQKLQKMEDVSVTYEQLIKKVKINLQSIFSSIWSDKVKVKEDIRCLDTQKVDPMLVSQQGQDWWQDFNATIKLINDECEKI
;
A
#
# COMPACT_ATOMS: atom_id res chain seq x y z
N MET A 1 -10.47 -10.06 -14.18
CA MET A 1 -9.08 -9.93 -14.68
C MET A 1 -8.16 -10.17 -13.50
N SER A 2 -7.07 -10.93 -13.68
CA SER A 2 -6.08 -11.12 -12.61
C SER A 2 -5.34 -9.81 -12.35
N PRO A 3 -5.01 -9.50 -11.08
CA PRO A 3 -4.21 -8.31 -10.77
C PRO A 3 -2.86 -8.44 -11.45
N ASN A 4 -2.41 -7.34 -12.02
CA ASN A 4 -1.12 -7.24 -12.66
C ASN A 4 -0.13 -6.63 -11.67
N VAL A 5 1.06 -7.19 -11.59
CA VAL A 5 2.13 -6.61 -10.79
C VAL A 5 2.59 -5.32 -11.46
N LEU A 6 2.65 -4.24 -10.69
CA LEU A 6 3.22 -2.97 -11.13
C LEU A 6 4.74 -3.10 -11.23
N ASN A 7 5.34 -2.32 -12.13
CA ASN A 7 6.79 -2.26 -12.23
C ASN A 7 7.35 -1.69 -10.93
N TYR A 8 8.28 -2.40 -10.30
CA TYR A 8 8.99 -1.90 -9.13
C TYR A 8 10.51 -2.14 -9.27
N SER A 9 11.30 -1.32 -8.59
CA SER A 9 12.76 -1.42 -8.57
C SER A 9 13.31 -1.25 -7.16
N ILE A 10 14.44 -1.88 -6.89
CA ILE A 10 15.20 -1.74 -5.64
C ILE A 10 16.12 -0.53 -5.80
N ILE A 11 15.93 0.49 -4.96
CA ILE A 11 16.70 1.75 -5.02
C ILE A 11 17.62 1.95 -3.79
N GLY A 12 17.62 0.98 -2.88
CA GLY A 12 18.47 0.91 -1.69
C GLY A 12 18.28 -0.44 -0.99
N LEU A 13 18.98 -0.67 0.12
CA LEU A 13 18.92 -1.97 0.83
C LEU A 13 17.50 -2.31 1.32
N GLU A 14 16.73 -1.31 1.74
CA GLU A 14 15.36 -1.46 2.27
C GLU A 14 14.34 -0.61 1.50
N ASP A 15 14.74 -0.03 0.37
CA ASP A 15 13.97 0.97 -0.36
C ASP A 15 13.55 0.46 -1.74
N TYR A 16 12.25 0.51 -1.99
CA TYR A 16 11.61 0.09 -3.23
C TYR A 16 10.87 1.28 -3.86
N LEU A 17 10.92 1.36 -5.18
CA LEU A 17 10.14 2.33 -5.96
C LEU A 17 9.10 1.57 -6.78
N ILE A 18 7.82 1.79 -6.51
CA ILE A 18 6.70 1.25 -7.31
C ILE A 18 6.29 2.31 -8.33
N SER A 19 6.27 1.96 -9.60
CA SER A 19 5.86 2.83 -10.71
C SER A 19 4.45 2.49 -11.22
N PHE A 20 3.64 3.54 -11.40
CA PHE A 20 2.30 3.50 -11.99
C PHE A 20 2.31 3.92 -13.47
N GLU A 21 3.46 3.82 -14.14
CA GLU A 21 3.66 4.22 -15.55
C GLU A 21 2.56 3.70 -16.49
N ARG A 22 2.13 2.45 -16.30
CA ARG A 22 1.10 1.82 -17.12
C ARG A 22 -0.22 2.59 -17.15
N TYR A 23 -0.49 3.41 -16.14
CA TYR A 23 -1.69 4.24 -16.03
C TYR A 23 -1.45 5.69 -16.44
N CYS A 24 -0.19 6.06 -16.68
CA CYS A 24 0.22 7.37 -17.20
C CYS A 24 0.27 7.40 -18.73
N ARG A 25 -0.53 6.55 -19.39
CA ARG A 25 -0.61 6.49 -20.86
C ARG A 25 -1.31 7.74 -21.43
N PRO A 26 -1.00 8.12 -22.68
CA PRO A 26 -1.71 9.21 -23.32
C PRO A 26 -3.22 9.01 -23.35
N CYS A 27 -3.95 10.03 -22.91
CA CYS A 27 -5.41 10.07 -22.87
C CYS A 27 -5.91 11.52 -22.98
N ASP A 28 -7.21 11.71 -23.21
CA ASP A 28 -7.81 13.02 -23.48
C ASP A 28 -7.62 14.04 -22.34
N ILE A 29 -7.39 13.55 -21.12
CA ILE A 29 -7.15 14.39 -19.94
C ILE A 29 -5.66 14.58 -19.61
N GLN A 30 -4.74 13.99 -20.38
CA GLN A 30 -3.30 14.01 -20.11
C GLN A 30 -2.74 15.43 -20.03
N ASN A 31 -3.25 16.37 -20.83
CA ASN A 31 -2.84 17.77 -20.82
C ASN A 31 -3.05 18.46 -19.46
N TYR A 32 -3.85 17.85 -18.58
CA TYR A 32 -4.13 18.35 -17.23
C TYR A 32 -3.51 17.49 -16.12
N CYS A 33 -2.73 16.47 -16.48
CA CYS A 33 -2.05 15.56 -15.57
C CYS A 33 -0.60 15.99 -15.36
N LYS A 34 -0.14 15.97 -14.11
CA LYS A 34 1.27 16.22 -13.76
C LYS A 34 2.20 15.06 -14.15
N TYR A 35 1.64 13.86 -14.19
CA TYR A 35 2.36 12.62 -14.49
C TYR A 35 2.04 12.17 -15.91
N GLY A 36 3.05 11.59 -16.57
CA GLY A 36 2.94 11.14 -17.95
C GLY A 36 3.95 10.04 -18.23
N LYS A 37 4.03 9.59 -19.49
CA LYS A 37 4.93 8.51 -19.90
C LYS A 37 6.39 8.76 -19.50
N ASP A 38 6.88 9.99 -19.72
CA ASP A 38 8.29 10.35 -19.46
C ASP A 38 8.57 10.66 -17.97
N ASN A 39 7.53 10.89 -17.18
CA ASN A 39 7.62 11.11 -15.73
C ASN A 39 6.43 10.43 -15.03
N PRO A 40 6.47 9.10 -14.88
CA PRO A 40 5.36 8.34 -14.35
C PRO A 40 5.20 8.57 -12.85
N PHE A 41 3.96 8.57 -12.38
CA PHE A 41 3.69 8.58 -10.94
C PHE A 41 4.35 7.35 -10.29
N SER A 42 5.12 7.58 -9.24
CA SER A 42 5.82 6.53 -8.52
C SER A 42 5.78 6.79 -7.02
N ILE A 43 5.76 5.73 -6.22
CA ILE A 43 5.79 5.82 -4.75
C ILE A 43 6.98 5.04 -4.21
N LYS A 44 7.60 5.62 -3.19
CA LYS A 44 8.66 4.96 -2.42
C LYS A 44 8.05 4.15 -1.28
N ILE A 45 8.43 2.89 -1.19
CA ILE A 45 8.11 1.97 -0.10
C ILE A 45 9.42 1.63 0.62
N ASN A 46 9.41 1.72 1.95
CA ASN A 46 10.55 1.41 2.78
C ASN A 46 10.19 0.24 3.72
N CYS A 47 11.06 -0.76 3.84
CA CYS A 47 10.81 -1.94 4.67
C CYS A 47 10.69 -1.59 6.16
N ASN A 48 11.45 -0.60 6.64
CA ASN A 48 11.35 -0.13 8.02
C ASN A 48 9.96 0.45 8.33
N ASP A 49 9.35 1.19 7.39
CA ASP A 49 7.99 1.71 7.55
C ASP A 49 6.96 0.56 7.66
N LEU A 50 7.11 -0.48 6.82
CA LEU A 50 6.28 -1.68 6.88
C LEU A 50 6.46 -2.42 8.21
N ASN A 51 7.70 -2.63 8.65
CA ASN A 51 8.02 -3.35 9.87
C ASN A 51 7.54 -2.60 11.11
N LYS A 52 7.76 -1.28 11.19
CA LYS A 52 7.21 -0.44 12.27
C LYS A 52 5.69 -0.50 12.34
N ALA A 53 5.01 -0.50 11.20
CA ALA A 53 3.55 -0.64 11.17
C ALA A 53 3.09 -2.01 11.71
N LYS A 54 3.78 -3.09 11.34
CA LYS A 54 3.54 -4.45 11.88
C LYS A 54 3.77 -4.51 13.39
N GLU A 55 4.88 -3.96 13.86
CA GLU A 55 5.25 -3.93 15.28
C GLU A 55 4.26 -3.12 16.11
N LYS A 56 3.82 -1.96 15.62
CA LYS A 56 2.80 -1.15 16.26
C LYS A 56 1.50 -1.93 16.46
N ILE A 57 1.00 -2.60 15.41
CA ILE A 57 -0.23 -3.42 15.49
C ILE A 57 -0.03 -4.58 16.47
N LYS A 58 1.11 -5.26 16.39
CA LYS A 58 1.45 -6.35 17.32
C LYS A 58 1.43 -5.88 18.77
N PHE A 59 2.07 -4.74 19.05
CA PHE A 59 2.12 -4.15 20.39
C PHE A 59 0.74 -3.76 20.91
N GLU A 60 -0.06 -3.06 20.11
CA GLU A 60 -1.42 -2.66 20.48
C GLU A 60 -2.33 -3.86 20.77
N GLN A 61 -2.22 -4.94 19.97
CA GLN A 61 -2.97 -6.18 20.21
C GLN A 61 -2.50 -6.89 21.48
N LEU A 62 -1.18 -6.99 21.71
CA LEU A 62 -0.64 -7.60 22.92
C LEU A 62 -1.10 -6.86 24.17
N GLN A 63 -1.09 -5.52 24.15
CA GLN A 63 -1.60 -4.72 25.28
C GLN A 63 -3.08 -4.97 25.56
N LYS A 64 -3.90 -5.14 24.51
CA LYS A 64 -5.32 -5.48 24.68
C LYS A 64 -5.50 -6.87 25.27
N LEU A 65 -4.79 -7.87 24.73
CA LEU A 65 -4.86 -9.25 25.20
C LEU A 65 -4.39 -9.36 26.66
N GLN A 66 -3.31 -8.69 27.04
CA GLN A 66 -2.82 -8.66 28.44
C GLN A 66 -3.84 -8.09 29.44
N LYS A 67 -4.75 -7.22 29.00
CA LYS A 67 -5.80 -6.65 29.86
C LYS A 67 -7.06 -7.52 29.92
N MET A 68 -7.25 -8.41 28.95
CA MET A 68 -8.47 -9.22 28.79
C MET A 68 -8.29 -10.66 29.25
N GLU A 69 -7.08 -11.20 29.13
CA GLU A 69 -6.77 -12.60 29.41
C GLU A 69 -6.38 -12.81 30.88
N ASP A 70 -6.54 -14.05 31.33
CA ASP A 70 -6.17 -14.44 32.69
C ASP A 70 -4.66 -14.33 32.91
N VAL A 71 -4.24 -13.97 34.13
CA VAL A 71 -2.84 -13.78 34.52
C VAL A 71 -2.00 -15.06 34.34
N SER A 72 -2.65 -16.23 34.34
CA SER A 72 -2.01 -17.52 34.06
C SER A 72 -1.59 -17.71 32.61
N VAL A 73 -2.10 -16.90 31.67
CA VAL A 73 -1.72 -16.98 30.26
C VAL A 73 -0.34 -16.38 30.05
N THR A 74 0.58 -17.21 29.55
CA THR A 74 1.97 -16.80 29.32
C THR A 74 2.10 -15.85 28.12
N TYR A 75 3.16 -15.04 28.13
CA TYR A 75 3.46 -14.12 27.02
C TYR A 75 3.59 -14.84 25.66
N GLU A 76 4.18 -16.05 25.62
CA GLU A 76 4.28 -16.85 24.39
C GLU A 76 2.91 -17.26 23.83
N GLN A 77 1.96 -17.58 24.70
CA GLN A 77 0.58 -17.90 24.31
C GLN A 77 -0.14 -16.66 23.78
N LEU A 78 0.12 -15.48 24.36
CA LEU A 78 -0.44 -14.21 23.89
C LEU A 78 0.11 -13.83 22.51
N ILE A 79 1.41 -14.01 22.26
CA ILE A 79 2.01 -13.75 20.94
C ILE A 79 1.35 -14.58 19.85
N LYS A 80 1.06 -15.87 20.12
CA LYS A 80 0.39 -16.75 19.16
C LYS A 80 -1.04 -16.31 18.81
N LYS A 81 -1.68 -15.51 19.67
CA LYS A 81 -3.02 -14.94 19.43
C LYS A 81 -2.98 -13.66 18.59
N VAL A 82 -1.82 -13.02 18.43
CA VAL A 82 -1.67 -11.82 17.62
C VAL A 82 -1.88 -12.16 16.14
N LYS A 83 -2.76 -11.42 15.47
CA LYS A 83 -2.99 -11.53 14.03
C LYS A 83 -2.75 -10.19 13.37
N ILE A 84 -1.66 -10.08 12.63
CA ILE A 84 -1.32 -8.87 11.89
C ILE A 84 -2.16 -8.83 10.62
N ASN A 85 -2.99 -7.78 10.48
CA ASN A 85 -3.76 -7.55 9.27
C ASN A 85 -2.91 -6.74 8.27
N LEU A 86 -2.17 -7.43 7.40
CA LEU A 86 -1.35 -6.76 6.38
C LEU A 86 -2.19 -5.88 5.44
N GLN A 87 -3.44 -6.28 5.16
CA GLN A 87 -4.34 -5.52 4.31
C GLN A 87 -4.59 -4.10 4.87
N SER A 88 -4.73 -3.95 6.19
CA SER A 88 -4.93 -2.61 6.78
C SER A 88 -3.68 -1.73 6.69
N ILE A 89 -2.49 -2.33 6.74
CA ILE A 89 -1.23 -1.61 6.55
C ILE A 89 -1.15 -1.11 5.10
N PHE A 90 -1.39 -2.00 4.12
CA PHE A 90 -1.35 -1.65 2.71
C PHE A 90 -2.42 -0.61 2.35
N SER A 91 -3.64 -0.71 2.92
CA SER A 91 -4.69 0.29 2.72
C SER A 91 -4.29 1.66 3.27
N SER A 92 -3.58 1.70 4.40
CA SER A 92 -3.07 2.96 4.97
C SER A 92 -2.01 3.59 4.07
N ILE A 93 -1.07 2.79 3.55
CA ILE A 93 -0.04 3.25 2.61
C ILE A 93 -0.66 3.75 1.31
N TRP A 94 -1.64 3.03 0.77
CA TRP A 94 -2.38 3.45 -0.41
C TRP A 94 -3.08 4.79 -0.19
N SER A 95 -3.75 4.95 0.95
CA SER A 95 -4.45 6.19 1.28
C SER A 95 -3.48 7.36 1.35
N ASP A 96 -2.36 7.19 2.06
CA ASP A 96 -1.35 8.23 2.28
C ASP A 96 -0.58 8.60 0.99
N LYS A 97 -0.08 7.59 0.28
CA LYS A 97 0.86 7.81 -0.83
C LYS A 97 0.18 7.99 -2.18
N VAL A 98 -1.00 7.42 -2.39
CA VAL A 98 -1.68 7.41 -3.70
C VAL A 98 -2.99 8.19 -3.67
N LYS A 99 -3.94 7.82 -2.81
CA LYS A 99 -5.32 8.36 -2.85
C LYS A 99 -5.41 9.85 -2.51
N VAL A 100 -4.55 10.36 -1.62
CA VAL A 100 -4.57 11.77 -1.18
C VAL A 100 -3.85 12.70 -2.18
N LYS A 101 -3.23 12.17 -3.25
CA LYS A 101 -2.53 13.00 -4.23
C LYS A 101 -3.52 13.69 -5.18
N GLU A 102 -3.86 14.94 -4.86
CA GLU A 102 -4.73 15.82 -5.66
C GLU A 102 -4.26 16.00 -7.13
N ASP A 103 -2.98 15.73 -7.38
CA ASP A 103 -2.35 15.78 -8.70
C ASP A 103 -2.77 14.61 -9.62
N ILE A 104 -3.39 13.55 -9.09
CA ILE A 104 -3.82 12.36 -9.85
C ILE A 104 -5.29 12.51 -10.23
N ARG A 105 -5.55 13.23 -11.33
CA ARG A 105 -6.92 13.53 -11.79
C ARG A 105 -7.78 12.31 -12.07
N CYS A 106 -7.18 11.21 -12.53
CA CYS A 106 -7.90 9.95 -12.78
C CYS A 106 -8.44 9.27 -11.52
N LEU A 107 -8.03 9.73 -10.33
CA LEU A 107 -8.54 9.27 -9.05
C LEU A 107 -9.43 10.32 -8.35
N ASP A 108 -9.77 11.42 -9.04
CA ASP A 108 -10.50 12.55 -8.50
C ASP A 108 -11.92 12.63 -9.10
N THR A 109 -12.91 12.24 -8.30
CA THR A 109 -14.33 12.23 -8.70
C THR A 109 -14.92 13.62 -8.95
N GLN A 110 -14.23 14.70 -8.55
CA GLN A 110 -14.66 16.07 -8.85
C GLN A 110 -14.19 16.53 -10.24
N LYS A 111 -13.17 15.87 -10.79
CA LYS A 111 -12.54 16.27 -12.07
C LYS A 111 -12.86 15.32 -13.23
N VAL A 112 -13.20 14.06 -12.94
CA VAL A 112 -13.50 13.00 -13.90
C VAL A 112 -14.77 12.28 -13.49
N ASP A 113 -15.47 11.68 -14.45
CA ASP A 113 -16.68 10.88 -14.20
C ASP A 113 -16.50 9.91 -13.01
N PRO A 114 -17.37 9.97 -11.98
CA PRO A 114 -17.21 9.17 -10.77
C PRO A 114 -17.22 7.66 -10.99
N MET A 115 -17.91 7.16 -12.02
CA MET A 115 -17.95 5.73 -12.34
C MET A 115 -16.60 5.29 -12.91
N LEU A 116 -16.03 6.08 -13.84
CA LEU A 116 -14.69 5.84 -14.38
C LEU A 116 -13.60 5.94 -13.30
N VAL A 117 -13.68 6.94 -12.42
CA VAL A 117 -12.75 7.10 -11.30
C VAL A 117 -12.83 5.92 -10.34
N SER A 118 -14.03 5.44 -10.03
CA SER A 118 -14.22 4.29 -9.14
C SER A 118 -13.62 3.02 -9.72
N GLN A 119 -13.83 2.77 -11.02
CA GLN A 119 -13.25 1.62 -11.70
C GLN A 119 -11.72 1.69 -11.75
N GLN A 120 -11.15 2.83 -12.16
CA GLN A 120 -9.71 3.02 -12.18
C GLN A 120 -9.09 2.93 -10.79
N GLY A 121 -9.73 3.49 -9.77
CA GLY A 121 -9.28 3.38 -8.38
C GLY A 121 -9.23 1.93 -7.90
N GLN A 122 -10.19 1.10 -8.30
CA GLN A 122 -10.17 -0.34 -8.00
C GLN A 122 -9.04 -1.06 -8.72
N ASP A 123 -8.83 -0.78 -10.01
CA ASP A 123 -7.76 -1.40 -10.80
C ASP A 123 -6.38 -1.06 -10.23
N TRP A 124 -6.13 0.21 -9.94
CA TRP A 124 -4.86 0.65 -9.35
C TRP A 124 -4.64 0.03 -7.97
N TRP A 125 -5.70 -0.04 -7.14
CA TRP A 125 -5.62 -0.64 -5.82
C TRP A 125 -5.30 -2.14 -5.89
N GLN A 126 -5.94 -2.87 -6.80
CA GLN A 126 -5.68 -4.30 -6.98
C GLN A 126 -4.23 -4.56 -7.39
N ASP A 127 -3.72 -3.81 -8.35
CA ASP A 127 -2.36 -3.95 -8.86
C ASP A 127 -1.31 -3.49 -7.83
N PHE A 128 -1.58 -2.39 -7.11
CA PHE A 128 -0.76 -1.96 -5.97
C PHE A 128 -0.74 -3.03 -4.87
N ASN A 129 -1.90 -3.57 -4.48
CA ASN A 129 -1.99 -4.56 -3.40
C ASN A 129 -1.25 -5.86 -3.76
N ALA A 130 -1.28 -6.27 -5.04
CA ALA A 130 -0.47 -7.40 -5.50
C ALA A 130 1.03 -7.10 -5.42
N THR A 131 1.44 -5.89 -5.83
CA THR A 131 2.85 -5.48 -5.86
C THR A 131 3.44 -5.31 -4.46
N ILE A 132 2.72 -4.65 -3.56
CA ILE A 132 3.21 -4.41 -2.20
C ILE A 132 3.28 -5.70 -1.36
N LYS A 133 2.49 -6.72 -1.68
CA LYS A 133 2.64 -8.05 -1.09
C LYS A 133 3.99 -8.67 -1.44
N LEU A 134 4.37 -8.61 -2.72
CA LEU A 134 5.68 -9.10 -3.16
C LEU A 134 6.82 -8.35 -2.47
N ILE A 135 6.73 -7.02 -2.40
CA ILE A 135 7.73 -6.20 -1.70
C ILE A 135 7.76 -6.53 -0.21
N ASN A 136 6.60 -6.75 0.42
CA ASN A 136 6.53 -7.16 1.81
C ASN A 136 7.24 -8.50 2.03
N ASP A 137 7.04 -9.47 1.15
CA ASP A 137 7.68 -10.78 1.23
C ASP A 137 9.20 -10.67 1.05
N GLU A 138 9.69 -9.73 0.22
CA GLU A 138 11.12 -9.43 0.14
C GLU A 138 11.64 -8.72 1.40
N CYS A 139 10.88 -7.76 1.95
CA CYS A 139 11.22 -7.09 3.21
C CYS A 139 11.27 -8.05 4.42
N GLU A 140 10.54 -9.16 4.39
CA GLU A 140 10.55 -10.17 5.47
C GLU A 140 11.79 -11.08 5.42
N LYS A 141 12.58 -11.05 4.34
CA LYS A 141 13.83 -11.82 4.20
C LYS A 141 15.06 -11.06 4.71
N ILE A 142 14.94 -9.75 4.94
CA ILE A 142 16.00 -8.85 5.44
C ILE A 142 15.98 -8.87 6.96
#